data_AF-A0ABD3AE20-F1
#
_entry.id   AF-A0ABD3AE20-F1
#
_cell.length_a   1.000
_cell.length_b   1.000
_cell.length_c   1.000
_cell.angle_alpha   90.00
_cell.angle_beta   90.00
_cell.angle_gamma   90.00
#
_symmetry.space_group_name_H-M   'P 1'
#
loop_
_entity.id
_entity.type
_entity.pdbx_description
1 polymer ?
#
loop_
_entity_poly.entity_id
_entity_poly.type
_entity_poly.pdbx_seq_one_letter_code
_entity_poly.pdbx_strand_id
1 'polypeptide(L)'
;MKLEEKDLKPVTTPLVGFAGEMVIPFGYITLPMMFGTPPRSTQVMVDFIVTKASSPYNAIIGRPTIRALGAIPSFHHMKMKSLQKIEYGRLKEIKQQPSSATSPH
;
A
#
# COMPACT_ATOMS: atom_id res chain seq x y z
N MET A 1 4.76 -20.78 -5.75
CA MET A 1 4.06 -20.68 -4.45
C MET A 1 2.67 -21.25 -4.63
N LYS A 2 2.26 -22.21 -3.80
CA LYS A 2 0.86 -22.66 -3.74
C LYS A 2 0.19 -21.84 -2.64
N LEU A 3 -0.67 -20.90 -3.01
CA LEU A 3 -1.52 -20.17 -2.09
C LEU A 3 -2.82 -20.98 -1.97
N GLU A 4 -3.25 -21.29 -0.76
CA GLU A 4 -4.52 -21.98 -0.53
C GLU A 4 -5.58 -20.99 -0.04
N GLU A 5 -6.85 -21.31 -0.25
CA GLU A 5 -7.96 -20.44 0.14
C GLU A 5 -7.98 -20.18 1.66
N LYS A 6 -7.47 -21.13 2.46
CA LYS A 6 -7.31 -20.99 3.91
C LYS A 6 -6.32 -19.89 4.34
N ASP A 7 -5.41 -19.49 3.44
CA ASP A 7 -4.43 -18.44 3.69
C ASP A 7 -5.03 -17.04 3.44
N LEU A 8 -6.23 -16.99 2.86
CA LEU A 8 -6.92 -15.76 2.49
C LEU A 8 -7.89 -15.31 3.57
N LYS A 9 -7.95 -14.00 3.77
CA LYS A 9 -9.00 -13.37 4.56
C LYS A 9 -10.18 -13.00 3.66
N PRO A 10 -11.43 -13.19 4.11
CA PRO A 10 -12.60 -12.96 3.25
C PRO A 10 -12.74 -11.48 2.87
N VAL A 11 -13.17 -11.24 1.63
CA VAL A 11 -13.56 -9.93 1.10
C VAL A 11 -14.93 -10.07 0.46
N THR A 12 -15.89 -9.24 0.87
CA THR A 12 -17.25 -9.25 0.32
C THR A 12 -17.47 -8.18 -0.75
N THR A 13 -16.52 -7.24 -0.89
CA THR A 13 -16.62 -6.15 -1.86
C THR A 13 -16.14 -6.62 -3.24
N PRO A 14 -16.97 -6.54 -4.29
CA PRO A 14 -16.53 -6.85 -5.64
C PRO A 14 -15.52 -5.81 -6.14
N LEU A 15 -14.58 -6.25 -6.96
CA LEU A 15 -13.75 -5.34 -7.74
C LEU A 15 -14.52 -4.92 -8.99
N VAL A 16 -14.78 -3.63 -9.11
CA VAL A 16 -15.47 -3.05 -10.26
C VAL A 16 -14.44 -2.35 -11.13
N GLY A 17 -14.32 -2.80 -12.37
CA GLY A 17 -13.43 -2.22 -13.36
C GLY A 17 -14.10 -1.06 -14.13
N PHE A 18 -13.34 -0.46 -15.05
CA PHE A 18 -13.73 0.81 -15.67
C PHE A 18 -14.86 0.66 -16.69
N ALA A 19 -15.01 -0.50 -17.33
CA ALA A 19 -16.14 -0.76 -18.23
C ALA A 19 -17.32 -1.45 -17.49
N GLY A 20 -17.32 -1.43 -16.16
CA GLY A 20 -18.38 -1.98 -15.32
C GLY A 20 -18.26 -3.48 -15.07
N GLU A 21 -17.19 -4.13 -15.55
CA GLU A 21 -16.87 -5.51 -15.19
C GLU A 21 -16.76 -5.67 -13.68
N MET A 22 -17.38 -6.72 -13.14
CA MET A 22 -17.31 -7.06 -11.73
C MET A 22 -16.60 -8.38 -11.54
N VAL A 23 -15.59 -8.41 -10.68
CA VAL A 23 -14.88 -9.61 -10.28
C VAL A 23 -15.05 -9.81 -8.79
N ILE A 24 -15.58 -10.97 -8.40
CA ILE A 24 -15.63 -11.38 -7.00
C ILE A 24 -14.23 -11.91 -6.62
N PRO A 25 -13.53 -11.27 -5.69
CA PRO A 25 -12.23 -11.76 -5.23
C PRO A 25 -12.39 -13.01 -4.37
N PHE A 26 -11.34 -13.85 -4.34
CA PHE A 26 -11.26 -14.96 -3.38
C PHE A 26 -11.02 -14.47 -1.95
N GLY A 27 -10.38 -13.31 -1.82
CA GLY A 27 -10.06 -12.71 -0.53
C GLY A 27 -8.89 -11.75 -0.65
N TYR A 28 -8.30 -11.40 0.48
CA TYR A 28 -7.06 -10.65 0.54
C TYR A 28 -5.98 -11.36 1.37
N ILE A 29 -4.73 -11.05 1.07
CA ILE A 29 -3.56 -11.54 1.79
C ILE A 29 -2.53 -10.43 1.95
N THR A 30 -1.88 -10.37 3.11
CA THR A 30 -0.77 -9.44 3.37
C THR A 30 0.54 -10.12 3.03
N LEU A 31 1.26 -9.63 2.03
CA LEU A 31 2.54 -10.21 1.60
C LEU A 31 3.70 -9.20 1.71
N PRO A 32 4.91 -9.66 2.09
CA PRO A 32 6.11 -8.84 1.98
C PRO A 32 6.50 -8.67 0.51
N MET A 33 6.64 -7.42 0.07
CA MET A 33 7.10 -7.09 -1.28
C MET A 33 8.39 -6.28 -1.22
N MET A 34 9.39 -6.73 -1.98
CA MET A 34 10.67 -6.05 -2.14
C MET A 34 10.59 -5.06 -3.30
N PHE A 35 10.98 -3.80 -3.05
CA PHE A 35 11.09 -2.76 -4.06
C PHE A 35 12.52 -2.28 -4.20
N GLY A 36 12.98 -2.11 -5.45
CA GLY A 36 14.36 -1.74 -5.76
C GLY A 36 15.29 -2.95 -5.87
N THR A 37 16.57 -2.69 -6.07
CA THR A 37 17.61 -3.70 -6.19
C THR A 37 18.64 -3.52 -5.07
N PRO A 38 19.14 -4.61 -4.46
CA PRO A 38 20.20 -4.52 -3.46
C PRO A 38 21.40 -3.69 -3.96
N PRO A 39 22.04 -2.89 -3.09
CA PRO A 39 21.77 -2.71 -1.66
C PRO A 39 20.63 -1.73 -1.34
N ARG A 40 20.00 -1.11 -2.35
CA ARG A 40 18.95 -0.09 -2.18
C ARG A 40 17.56 -0.67 -2.39
N SER A 41 17.27 -1.78 -1.69
CA SER A 41 15.96 -2.42 -1.70
C SER A 41 15.23 -2.19 -0.39
N THR A 42 13.92 -1.98 -0.44
CA THR A 42 13.05 -1.82 0.75
C THR A 42 11.97 -2.90 0.74
N GLN A 43 11.65 -3.43 1.92
CA GLN A 43 10.57 -4.39 2.10
C GLN A 43 9.33 -3.66 2.62
N VAL A 44 8.18 -3.85 1.97
CA VAL A 44 6.90 -3.28 2.40
C VAL A 44 5.86 -4.37 2.48
N MET A 45 5.06 -4.39 3.56
CA MET A 45 3.91 -5.26 3.67
C MET A 45 2.76 -4.65 2.86
N VAL A 46 2.21 -5.41 1.92
CA VAL A 46 1.14 -4.95 1.03
C VAL A 46 -0.02 -5.93 1.10
N ASP A 47 -1.23 -5.39 1.28
CA ASP A 47 -2.46 -6.16 1.17
C ASP A 47 -2.83 -6.31 -0.30
N PHE A 48 -2.84 -7.56 -0.77
CA PHE A 48 -3.24 -7.95 -2.12
C PHE A 48 -4.63 -8.55 -2.10
N ILE A 49 -5.47 -8.10 -3.01
CA ILE A 49 -6.73 -8.77 -3.32
C ILE A 49 -6.44 -9.87 -4.34
N VAL A 50 -6.83 -11.10 -4.04
CA VAL A 50 -6.56 -12.28 -4.87
C VAL A 50 -7.78 -12.58 -5.72
N THR A 51 -7.57 -12.69 -7.03
CA THR A 51 -8.64 -12.94 -8.01
C THR A 51 -8.20 -13.97 -9.05
N LYS A 52 -9.17 -14.61 -9.70
CA LYS A 52 -8.92 -15.41 -10.91
C LYS A 52 -9.07 -14.51 -12.13
N ALA A 53 -7.96 -13.97 -12.63
CA ALA A 53 -7.94 -13.14 -13.84
C ALA A 53 -7.06 -13.79 -14.91
N SER A 54 -7.54 -13.80 -16.15
CA SER A 54 -6.68 -14.04 -17.31
C SER A 54 -5.96 -12.73 -17.62
N SER A 55 -4.77 -12.57 -17.06
CA SER A 55 -3.95 -11.35 -17.17
C SER A 55 -2.51 -11.73 -17.50
N PRO A 56 -1.81 -10.95 -18.35
CA PRO A 56 -0.37 -11.13 -18.55
C PRO A 56 0.44 -10.69 -17.32
N TYR A 57 -0.20 -10.07 -16.32
CA TYR A 57 0.43 -9.60 -15.09
C TYR A 57 0.02 -10.46 -13.90
N ASN A 58 1.00 -10.79 -13.05
CA ASN A 58 0.79 -11.56 -11.82
C ASN A 58 0.22 -10.72 -10.67
N ALA A 59 0.46 -9.41 -10.67
CA ALA A 59 0.01 -8.49 -9.63
C ALA A 59 -0.15 -7.08 -10.19
N ILE A 60 -1.10 -6.32 -9.63
CA ILE A 60 -1.33 -4.92 -9.95
C ILE A 60 -1.05 -4.11 -8.68
N ILE A 61 -0.15 -3.13 -8.78
CA ILE A 61 0.18 -2.23 -7.67
C ILE A 61 -0.65 -0.97 -7.79
N GLY A 62 -1.56 -0.79 -6.84
CA GLY A 62 -2.41 0.40 -6.77
C GLY A 62 -1.67 1.65 -6.31
N ARG A 63 -2.34 2.79 -6.51
CA ARG A 63 -1.89 4.12 -6.02
C ARG A 63 -1.56 4.16 -4.51
N PRO A 64 -2.30 3.48 -3.61
CA PRO A 64 -1.97 3.50 -2.18
C PRO A 64 -0.55 3.00 -1.89
N THR A 65 -0.16 1.88 -2.49
CA THR A 65 1.18 1.31 -2.33
C THR A 65 2.25 2.21 -2.96
N ILE A 66 2.00 2.76 -4.16
CA ILE A 66 2.91 3.71 -4.82
C ILE A 66 3.14 4.95 -3.93
N ARG A 67 2.07 5.48 -3.33
CA ARG A 67 2.14 6.62 -2.39
C ARG A 67 2.94 6.26 -1.14
N ALA A 68 2.69 5.10 -0.54
CA ALA A 68 3.41 4.63 0.65
C ALA A 68 4.93 4.49 0.40
N LEU A 69 5.32 4.12 -0.83
CA LEU A 69 6.71 4.02 -1.26
C LEU A 69 7.37 5.35 -1.58
N GLY A 70 6.64 6.48 -1.52
CA GLY A 70 7.12 7.76 -2.01
C GLY A 70 7.59 7.68 -3.46
N ALA A 71 6.89 6.86 -4.26
CA ALA A 71 7.37 6.46 -5.57
C ALA A 71 6.71 7.26 -6.69
N ILE A 72 7.52 7.61 -7.68
CA ILE A 72 7.11 8.34 -8.87
C ILE A 72 7.16 7.37 -10.06
N PRO A 73 6.01 7.00 -10.65
CA PRO A 73 5.99 6.23 -11.88
C PRO A 73 6.39 7.12 -13.05
N SER A 74 7.31 6.63 -13.87
CA SER A 74 7.74 7.24 -15.12
C SER A 74 7.27 6.37 -16.27
N PHE A 75 6.08 6.65 -16.79
CA PHE A 75 5.48 5.92 -17.91
C PHE A 75 6.39 5.89 -19.15
N HIS A 76 7.05 7.01 -19.46
CA HIS A 76 7.98 7.08 -20.60
C HIS A 76 9.09 6.02 -20.56
N HIS A 77 9.58 5.69 -19.36
CA HIS A 77 10.65 4.72 -19.16
C HIS A 77 10.15 3.37 -18.66
N MET A 78 8.83 3.23 -18.43
CA MET A 78 8.22 2.09 -17.74
C MET A 78 8.95 1.72 -16.44
N LYS A 79 9.42 2.73 -15.71
CA LYS A 79 10.20 2.59 -14.47
C LYS A 79 9.56 3.38 -13.34
N MET A 80 9.89 3.01 -12.12
CA MET A 80 9.47 3.73 -10.93
C MET A 80 10.69 4.19 -10.15
N LYS A 81 10.72 5.47 -9.76
CA LYS A 81 11.75 6.01 -8.88
C LYS A 81 11.15 6.19 -7.49
N SER A 82 11.66 5.49 -6.49
CA SER A 82 11.34 5.80 -5.09
C SER A 82 12.19 6.97 -4.62
N LEU A 83 11.56 7.93 -3.94
CA LEU A 83 12.25 9.07 -3.31
C LEU A 83 12.71 8.76 -1.88
N GLN A 84 12.62 7.52 -1.40
CA GLN A 84 13.10 7.15 -0.07
C GLN A 84 14.63 7.27 0.01
N LYS A 85 15.12 8.45 0.39
CA LYS A 85 16.35 8.60 1.18
C LYS A 85 16.00 8.36 2.65
N ILE A 86 16.90 7.68 3.35
CA ILE A 86 16.92 7.47 4.79
C ILE A 86 16.63 8.78 5.54
N GLU A 87 15.95 8.67 6.69
CA GLU A 87 15.43 9.68 7.63
C GLU A 87 14.00 10.20 7.42
N TYR A 88 13.11 9.68 8.28
CA TYR A 88 11.85 10.32 8.62
C TYR A 88 12.14 11.64 9.35
N GLY A 89 11.97 12.76 8.64
CA GLY A 89 11.43 13.96 9.26
C GLY A 89 10.03 13.65 9.77
N ARG A 90 9.95 13.11 10.98
CA ARG A 90 8.70 12.98 11.74
C ARG A 90 8.14 14.39 11.87
N LEU A 91 6.98 14.66 11.28
CA LEU A 91 6.14 15.77 11.73
C LEU A 91 5.72 15.44 13.16
N LYS A 92 6.50 15.91 14.15
CA LYS A 92 6.07 15.97 15.53
C LYS A 92 5.17 17.19 15.65
N GLU A 93 3.91 16.92 15.91
CA GLU A 93 3.02 17.90 16.50
C GLU A 93 3.59 18.31 17.87
N ILE A 94 3.81 19.61 18.08
CA ILE A 94 4.10 20.17 19.41
C ILE A 94 3.02 21.20 19.72
N LYS A 95 2.33 20.89 20.83
CA LYS A 95 1.08 21.39 21.40
C LYS A 95 1.04 22.89 21.71
N GLN A 96 -0.18 23.40 21.91
CA GLN A 96 -0.46 24.28 23.05
C GLN A 96 -1.51 23.65 23.96
N GLN A 97 -1.10 23.30 25.17
CA GLN A 97 -1.98 23.26 26.34
C GLN A 97 -1.78 24.60 27.07
N PRO A 98 -2.83 25.40 27.31
CA PRO A 98 -2.75 26.44 28.32
C PRO A 98 -2.87 25.82 29.71
N SER A 99 -1.80 26.06 30.46
CA SER A 99 -1.63 25.89 31.90
C SER A 99 -2.71 26.63 32.71
N SER A 100 -2.97 26.08 33.89
CA SER A 100 -3.78 26.59 35.00
C SER A 100 -3.57 28.07 35.37
N ALA A 101 -4.68 28.75 35.73
CA ALA A 101 -4.69 29.89 36.64
C ALA A 101 -6.04 30.02 37.38
N THR A 102 -6.00 29.72 38.69
CA THR A 102 -6.59 30.46 39.83
C THR A 102 -8.08 30.89 39.85
N SER A 103 -8.78 30.40 40.88
CA SER A 103 -10.08 30.84 41.46
C SER A 103 -10.11 32.35 41.78
N PRO A 104 -11.27 33.05 41.78
CA PRO A 104 -12.04 33.18 43.02
C PRO A 104 -13.57 33.26 42.87
N HIS A 105 -14.22 32.92 44.00
CA HIS A 105 -15.64 33.07 44.41
C HIS A 105 -16.63 31.98 44.03
#